data_AF-A0A4Q3S3M0-F1
#
_entry.id   AF-A0A4Q3S3M0-F1
#
_cell.length_a   1.000
_cell.length_b   1.000
_cell.length_c   1.000
_cell.angle_alpha   90.00
_cell.angle_beta   90.00
_cell.angle_gamma   90.00
#
_symmetry.space_group_name_H-M   'P 1'
#
loop_
_entity.id
_entity.type
_entity.pdbx_description
1 polymer ?
#
loop_
_entity_poly.entity_id
_entity_poly.type
_entity_poly.pdbx_seq_one_letter_code
_entity_poly.pdbx_strand_id
1 'polypeptide(L)'
;MITRILYLHPTAKLFFIALLGFVCSQTVSAQAKQTALIIGINTYKPPLSEVTGTDTRRSWSNLDGCVNDATAMRDVAIAKYNFPEKNITTLLDAEASRDRIISELKKLVAEAKAGDVVFIYYAGHGSQVKNSLSKEADKKDETIVPADAWKKG
;
A
#
# COMPACT_ATOMS: atom_id res chain seq x y z
N MET A 1 81.08 -23.87 10.99
CA MET A 1 79.83 -24.20 10.27
C MET A 1 78.68 -23.89 11.21
N ILE A 2 78.06 -22.73 11.00
CA ILE A 2 77.09 -22.07 11.88
C ILE A 2 75.69 -22.50 11.40
N THR A 3 74.81 -22.96 12.30
CA THR A 3 73.38 -23.00 11.97
C THR A 3 72.57 -22.55 13.19
N ARG A 4 71.89 -21.44 12.96
CA ARG A 4 71.28 -20.51 13.91
C ARG A 4 69.84 -20.93 14.14
N ILE A 5 69.48 -21.27 15.38
CA ILE A 5 68.09 -21.49 15.79
C ILE A 5 67.40 -20.12 15.86
N LEU A 6 66.43 -19.89 14.96
CA LEU A 6 65.57 -18.71 14.99
C LEU A 6 64.42 -18.95 15.97
N TYR A 7 64.44 -18.24 17.10
CA TYR A 7 63.29 -18.09 17.97
C TYR A 7 62.31 -17.07 17.34
N LEU A 8 61.08 -17.49 17.05
CA LEU A 8 59.99 -16.57 16.72
C LEU A 8 59.47 -15.87 17.99
N HIS A 9 59.27 -14.56 17.89
CA HIS A 9 58.85 -13.64 18.95
C HIS A 9 57.35 -13.81 19.30
N PRO A 10 56.93 -13.79 20.59
CA PRO A 10 55.57 -14.18 21.01
C PRO A 10 54.52 -13.05 20.96
N THR A 11 54.75 -11.95 20.24
CA THR A 11 53.85 -10.77 20.29
C THR A 11 52.68 -10.79 19.30
N ALA A 12 52.60 -11.78 18.40
CA ALA A 12 51.57 -11.82 17.34
C ALA A 12 50.28 -12.56 17.71
N LYS A 13 50.14 -13.12 18.92
CA LYS A 13 48.95 -13.92 19.30
C LYS A 13 47.82 -13.14 19.96
N LEU A 14 48.01 -11.87 20.33
CA LEU A 14 47.00 -11.14 21.11
C LEU A 14 46.02 -10.29 20.27
N PHE A 15 46.32 -10.03 18.99
CA PHE A 15 45.46 -9.19 18.14
C PHE A 15 44.44 -9.97 17.28
N PHE A 16 44.54 -11.30 17.21
CA PHE A 16 43.64 -12.11 16.36
C PHE A 16 42.36 -12.59 17.04
N ILE A 17 42.26 -12.51 18.38
CA ILE A 17 41.10 -13.02 19.12
C ILE A 17 39.97 -11.98 19.21
N ALA A 18 40.25 -10.70 19.02
CA ALA A 18 39.24 -9.64 19.09
C ALA A 18 38.44 -9.43 17.78
N LEU A 19 38.86 -10.03 16.66
CA LEU A 19 38.17 -9.85 15.36
C LEU A 19 37.12 -10.93 15.07
N LEU A 20 37.21 -12.11 15.72
CA LEU A 20 36.26 -13.20 15.51
C LEU A 20 34.96 -13.07 16.34
N GLY A 21 34.95 -12.21 17.36
CA GLY A 21 33.82 -12.07 18.30
C GLY A 21 32.72 -11.08 17.87
N PHE A 22 32.91 -10.33 16.78
CA PHE A 22 31.97 -9.29 16.34
C PHE A 22 31.17 -9.62 15.06
N VAL A 23 31.42 -10.77 14.43
CA VAL A 23 30.76 -11.15 13.16
C VAL A 23 29.49 -11.98 13.39
N CYS A 24 29.16 -12.32 14.64
CA CYS A 24 27.93 -13.03 14.96
C CYS A 24 26.78 -12.05 15.22
N SER A 25 25.70 -12.18 14.46
CA SER A 25 24.34 -11.65 14.73
C SER A 25 23.96 -10.28 14.16
N GLN A 26 24.31 -10.00 12.91
CA GLN A 26 23.50 -9.08 12.08
C GLN A 26 22.75 -9.88 11.02
N THR A 27 22.02 -10.92 11.43
CA THR A 27 20.89 -11.37 10.60
C THR A 27 19.80 -10.33 10.77
N VAL A 28 19.81 -9.30 9.91
CA VAL A 28 18.66 -8.43 9.72
C VAL A 28 17.53 -9.33 9.23
N SER A 29 16.70 -9.83 10.15
CA SER A 29 15.41 -10.37 9.78
C SER A 29 14.65 -9.20 9.15
N ALA A 30 14.41 -9.25 7.84
CA ALA A 30 13.53 -8.30 7.19
C ALA A 30 12.16 -8.42 7.87
N GLN A 31 11.81 -7.43 8.70
CA GLN A 31 10.51 -7.40 9.36
C GLN A 31 9.45 -7.31 8.27
N ALA A 32 8.46 -8.21 8.29
CA ALA A 32 7.32 -8.20 7.39
C ALA A 32 6.71 -6.80 7.32
N LYS A 33 6.66 -6.22 6.11
CA LYS A 33 6.16 -4.86 5.90
C LYS A 33 4.63 -4.90 5.98
N GLN A 34 4.06 -4.03 6.79
CA GLN A 34 2.63 -3.75 6.79
C GLN A 34 2.39 -2.47 6.00
N THR A 35 1.54 -2.54 4.97
CA THR A 35 1.18 -1.40 4.11
C THR A 35 -0.32 -1.38 3.89
N ALA A 36 -0.93 -0.19 3.95
CA ALA A 36 -2.37 -0.06 3.72
C ALA A 36 -2.71 0.98 2.65
N LEU A 37 -3.76 0.70 1.88
CA LEU A 37 -4.46 1.67 1.03
C LEU A 37 -5.90 1.76 1.52
N ILE A 38 -6.29 2.94 1.99
CA ILE A 38 -7.60 3.19 2.60
C ILE A 38 -8.29 4.29 1.80
N ILE A 39 -9.49 4.00 1.30
CA ILE A 39 -10.21 4.86 0.36
C ILE A 39 -11.58 5.17 0.94
N GLY A 40 -11.94 6.45 1.04
CA GLY A 40 -13.25 6.92 1.51
C GLY A 40 -13.78 8.03 0.63
N ILE A 41 -14.96 7.85 0.04
CA ILE A 41 -15.50 8.80 -0.94
C ILE A 41 -16.94 9.18 -0.59
N ASN A 42 -17.13 10.44 -0.23
CA ASN A 42 -18.43 11.05 0.00
C ASN A 42 -18.86 11.91 -1.20
N THR A 43 -17.92 12.65 -1.78
CA THR A 43 -18.21 13.65 -2.81
C THR A 43 -18.01 13.07 -4.21
N TYR A 44 -19.11 12.97 -4.95
CA TYR A 44 -19.13 12.46 -6.32
C TYR A 44 -19.67 13.47 -7.35
N LYS A 45 -20.37 14.51 -6.89
CA LYS A 45 -20.82 15.58 -7.77
C LYS A 45 -19.64 16.49 -8.13
N PRO A 46 -19.47 16.87 -9.40
CA PRO A 46 -18.44 17.84 -9.78
C PRO A 46 -18.69 19.20 -9.11
N PRO A 47 -17.64 20.03 -8.99
CA PRO A 47 -17.81 21.45 -8.73
C PRO A 47 -18.76 22.09 -9.76
N LEU A 48 -19.53 23.09 -9.36
CA LEU A 48 -20.49 23.77 -10.24
C LEU A 48 -19.83 24.41 -11.48
N SER A 49 -18.53 24.67 -11.42
CA SER A 49 -17.73 25.20 -12.52
C SER A 49 -17.35 24.17 -13.59
N GLU A 50 -17.60 22.88 -13.35
CA GLU A 50 -17.18 21.82 -14.24
C GLU A 50 -18.37 21.21 -14.99
N VAL A 51 -18.19 21.08 -16.30
CA VAL A 51 -19.20 20.48 -17.18
C VAL A 51 -19.19 18.97 -16.96
N THR A 52 -20.31 18.43 -16.51
CA THR A 52 -20.55 16.98 -16.52
C THR A 52 -20.45 16.49 -17.96
N GLY A 53 -19.70 15.41 -18.20
CA GLY A 53 -19.64 14.83 -19.54
C GLY A 53 -21.06 14.53 -20.03
N THR A 54 -21.43 15.01 -21.21
CA THR A 54 -22.78 14.82 -21.80
C THR A 54 -23.17 13.36 -22.06
N ASP A 55 -22.23 12.43 -21.82
CA ASP A 55 -22.36 10.98 -22.02
C ASP A 55 -22.17 10.18 -20.70
N THR A 56 -22.06 10.84 -19.54
CA THR A 56 -22.11 10.12 -18.26
C THR A 56 -23.55 9.70 -17.99
N ARG A 57 -23.93 8.53 -18.53
CA ARG A 57 -25.26 7.92 -18.32
C ARG A 57 -25.62 7.65 -16.85
N ARG A 58 -24.70 7.90 -15.90
CA ARG A 58 -24.91 7.77 -14.46
C ARG A 58 -24.35 8.99 -13.72
N SER A 59 -25.23 9.72 -13.03
CA SER A 59 -24.87 10.66 -11.97
C SER A 59 -24.84 9.91 -10.65
N TRP A 60 -23.83 10.18 -9.82
CA TRP A 60 -23.69 9.62 -8.49
C TRP A 60 -24.10 10.68 -7.45
N SER A 61 -24.94 10.29 -6.49
CA SER A 61 -25.24 11.16 -5.35
C SER A 61 -24.07 11.17 -4.38
N ASN A 62 -23.90 12.26 -3.64
CA ASN A 62 -22.97 12.26 -2.53
C ASN A 62 -23.44 11.29 -1.43
N LEU A 63 -22.49 10.81 -0.66
CA LEU A 63 -22.65 10.02 0.57
C LEU A 63 -22.11 10.83 1.74
N ASP A 64 -22.42 10.43 2.97
CA ASP A 64 -22.02 11.17 4.17
C ASP A 64 -21.07 10.39 5.10
N GLY A 65 -21.04 9.05 5.02
CA GLY A 65 -20.33 8.19 5.99
C GLY A 65 -18.95 7.69 5.55
N CYS A 66 -18.66 7.65 4.26
CA CYS A 66 -17.52 6.89 3.73
C CYS A 66 -16.16 7.45 4.13
N VAL A 67 -16.03 8.77 4.25
CA VAL A 67 -14.81 9.42 4.77
C VAL A 67 -14.59 9.08 6.25
N ASN A 68 -15.67 9.05 7.04
CA ASN A 68 -15.62 8.66 8.44
C ASN A 68 -15.22 7.19 8.59
N ASP A 69 -15.80 6.30 7.78
CA ASP A 69 -15.49 4.87 7.78
C ASP A 69 -14.01 4.61 7.42
N ALA A 70 -13.50 5.28 6.39
CA ALA A 70 -12.09 5.21 6.00
C ALA A 70 -11.16 5.70 7.12
N THR A 71 -11.50 6.82 7.76
CA THR A 71 -10.72 7.38 8.88
C THR A 71 -10.71 6.43 10.08
N ALA A 72 -11.86 5.87 10.45
CA ALA A 72 -11.96 4.89 11.53
C ALA A 72 -11.12 3.63 11.24
N MET A 73 -11.12 3.15 10.00
CA MET A 73 -10.32 1.99 9.62
C MET A 73 -8.81 2.26 9.57
N ARG A 74 -8.40 3.49 9.22
CA ARG A 74 -7.02 3.94 9.38
C ARG A 74 -6.60 3.90 10.84
N ASP A 75 -7.41 4.45 11.72
CA ASP A 75 -7.10 4.52 13.14
C ASP A 75 -7.05 3.12 13.78
N VAL A 76 -7.93 2.20 13.37
CA VAL A 76 -7.88 0.79 13.75
C VAL A 76 -6.60 0.11 13.23
N ALA A 77 -6.20 0.35 11.98
CA ALA A 77 -4.98 -0.21 11.41
C ALA A 77 -3.74 0.21 12.22
N ILE A 78 -3.68 1.47 12.65
CA ILE A 78 -2.59 1.99 13.48
C ILE A 78 -2.68 1.43 14.91
N ALA A 79 -3.77 1.73 15.62
CA ALA A 79 -3.86 1.52 17.06
C ALA A 79 -3.98 0.04 17.47
N LYS A 80 -4.66 -0.78 16.65
CA LYS A 80 -4.91 -2.19 16.96
C LYS A 80 -3.95 -3.13 16.26
N TYR A 81 -3.56 -2.82 15.03
CA TYR A 81 -2.76 -3.71 14.19
C TYR A 81 -1.31 -3.23 14.00
N ASN A 82 -0.94 -2.08 14.57
CA ASN A 82 0.42 -1.53 14.55
C ASN A 82 0.96 -1.25 13.14
N PHE A 83 0.09 -0.93 12.18
CA PHE A 83 0.54 -0.44 10.87
C PHE A 83 1.30 0.88 11.09
N PRO A 84 2.56 0.99 10.61
CA PRO A 84 3.26 2.27 10.67
C PRO A 84 2.51 3.31 9.84
N GLU A 85 2.19 4.47 10.42
CA GLU A 85 1.41 5.52 9.75
C GLU A 85 2.00 5.92 8.39
N LYS A 86 3.33 5.98 8.29
CA LYS A 86 4.07 6.27 7.04
C LYS A 86 3.86 5.24 5.92
N ASN A 87 3.37 4.05 6.25
CA ASN A 87 3.05 2.98 5.30
C ASN A 87 1.54 2.92 4.98
N ILE A 88 0.75 3.88 5.46
CA ILE A 88 -0.68 3.95 5.17
C ILE A 88 -0.91 5.10 4.18
N THR A 89 -1.44 4.77 3.01
CA THR A 89 -1.96 5.76 2.07
C THR A 89 -3.46 5.86 2.25
N THR A 90 -3.95 7.05 2.56
CA THR A 90 -5.39 7.34 2.68
C THR A 90 -5.80 8.27 1.56
N LEU A 91 -6.80 7.90 0.77
CA LEU A 91 -7.36 8.71 -0.31
C LEU A 91 -8.80 9.08 0.05
N LEU A 92 -9.06 10.36 0.24
CA LEU A 92 -10.37 10.87 0.61
C LEU A 92 -10.95 11.76 -0.49
N ASP A 93 -12.23 11.59 -0.80
CA ASP A 93 -12.98 12.38 -1.78
C ASP A 93 -12.18 12.59 -3.08
N ALA A 94 -11.87 13.83 -3.45
CA ALA A 94 -11.21 14.18 -4.71
C ALA A 94 -9.83 13.54 -4.90
N GLU A 95 -9.15 13.13 -3.82
CA GLU A 95 -7.88 12.40 -3.91
C GLU A 95 -8.08 10.97 -4.42
N ALA A 96 -9.26 10.39 -4.22
CA ALA A 96 -9.64 9.06 -4.68
C ALA A 96 -10.10 9.09 -6.16
N SER A 97 -9.31 9.75 -7.00
CA SER A 97 -9.49 9.72 -8.45
C SER A 97 -9.16 8.35 -9.02
N ARG A 98 -9.71 8.03 -10.20
CA ARG A 98 -9.45 6.76 -10.88
C ARG A 98 -7.95 6.49 -11.01
N ASP A 99 -7.20 7.46 -11.50
CA ASP A 99 -5.78 7.31 -11.77
C ASP A 99 -4.98 7.14 -10.48
N ARG A 100 -5.34 7.86 -9.42
CA ARG A 100 -4.65 7.74 -8.13
C ARG A 100 -4.90 6.37 -7.52
N ILE A 101 -6.15 5.91 -7.45
CA ILE A 101 -6.50 4.56 -6.95
C ILE A 101 -5.72 3.50 -7.71
N ILE A 102 -5.71 3.55 -9.05
CA ILE A 102 -4.97 2.58 -9.88
C ILE A 102 -3.46 2.65 -9.61
N SER A 103 -2.89 3.84 -9.48
CA SER A 103 -1.45 4.01 -9.22
C SER A 103 -1.04 3.41 -7.87
N GLU A 104 -1.84 3.61 -6.82
CA GLU A 104 -1.53 3.09 -5.49
C GLU A 104 -1.72 1.57 -5.45
N LEU A 105 -2.76 1.03 -6.11
CA LEU A 105 -2.91 -0.42 -6.26
C LEU A 105 -1.73 -1.06 -7.00
N LYS A 106 -1.27 -0.45 -8.10
CA LYS A 106 -0.08 -0.91 -8.83
C LYS A 106 1.18 -0.86 -7.98
N LYS A 107 1.34 0.20 -7.19
CA LYS A 107 2.45 0.35 -6.25
C LYS A 107 2.44 -0.76 -5.20
N LEU A 108 1.29 -1.06 -4.61
CA LEU A 108 1.14 -2.17 -3.66
C LEU A 108 1.57 -3.50 -4.28
N VAL A 109 1.12 -3.81 -5.49
CA VAL A 109 1.50 -5.03 -6.21
C VAL A 109 3.00 -5.08 -6.50
N ALA A 110 3.61 -3.95 -6.88
CA ALA A 110 5.03 -3.89 -7.22
C ALA A 110 5.96 -3.99 -6.01
N GLU A 111 5.54 -3.48 -4.85
CA GLU A 111 6.38 -3.43 -3.65
C GLU A 111 6.20 -4.64 -2.71
N ALA A 112 5.05 -5.34 -2.78
CA ALA A 112 4.73 -6.43 -1.88
C ALA A 112 5.68 -7.63 -2.06
N LYS A 113 6.14 -8.18 -0.93
CA LYS A 113 7.00 -9.36 -0.87
C LYS A 113 6.34 -10.48 -0.06
N ALA A 114 6.85 -11.70 -0.23
CA ALA A 114 6.40 -12.82 0.58
C ALA A 114 6.57 -12.52 2.08
N GLY A 115 5.49 -12.69 2.84
CA GLY A 115 5.44 -12.38 4.27
C GLY A 115 4.92 -10.97 4.61
N ASP A 116 4.83 -10.05 3.64
CA ASP A 116 4.23 -8.74 3.87
C ASP A 116 2.71 -8.84 4.10
N VAL A 117 2.16 -7.84 4.79
CA VAL A 117 0.71 -7.68 4.97
C VAL A 117 0.26 -6.44 4.20
N VAL A 118 -0.61 -6.65 3.22
CA VAL A 118 -1.26 -5.58 2.47
C VAL A 118 -2.72 -5.51 2.90
N PHE A 119 -3.15 -4.34 3.39
CA PHE A 119 -4.53 -4.08 3.76
C PHE A 119 -5.16 -3.05 2.81
N ILE A 120 -6.28 -3.40 2.19
CA ILE A 120 -7.02 -2.48 1.31
C ILE A 120 -8.41 -2.31 1.88
N TYR A 121 -8.81 -1.06 2.11
CA TYR A 121 -10.14 -0.70 2.57
C TYR A 121 -10.78 0.30 1.61
N TYR A 122 -12.06 0.09 1.29
CA TYR A 122 -12.84 0.97 0.43
C TYR A 122 -14.22 1.21 1.02
N ALA A 123 -14.59 2.49 1.15
CA ALA A 123 -15.95 2.93 1.42
C ALA A 123 -16.37 3.94 0.35
N GLY A 124 -17.46 3.66 -0.36
CA GLY A 124 -17.98 4.47 -1.46
C GLY A 124 -19.04 3.73 -2.26
N HIS A 125 -19.44 4.28 -3.40
CA HIS A 125 -20.40 3.64 -4.31
C HIS A 125 -19.81 2.40 -5.01
N GLY A 126 -20.64 1.36 -5.11
CA GLY A 126 -20.44 0.24 -6.03
C GLY A 126 -21.30 0.40 -7.29
N SER A 127 -20.90 -0.27 -8.37
CA SER A 127 -21.58 -0.19 -9.65
C SER A 127 -21.39 -1.49 -10.44
N GLN A 128 -22.31 -1.77 -11.35
CA GLN A 128 -22.17 -2.86 -12.31
C GLN A 128 -22.07 -2.35 -13.74
N VAL A 129 -21.19 -2.96 -14.54
CA VAL A 129 -21.05 -2.70 -15.98
C VAL A 129 -21.37 -3.97 -16.76
N LYS A 130 -22.16 -3.86 -17.83
CA LYS A 130 -22.49 -5.02 -18.69
C LYS A 130 -21.22 -5.55 -19.37
N ASN A 131 -20.96 -6.83 -19.21
CA ASN A 131 -19.88 -7.55 -19.86
C ASN A 131 -20.41 -8.88 -20.40
N SER A 132 -20.58 -8.98 -21.73
CA SER A 132 -21.07 -10.21 -22.38
C SER A 132 -20.13 -11.40 -22.21
N LEU A 133 -18.84 -11.14 -21.93
CA LEU A 133 -17.82 -12.16 -21.68
C LEU A 133 -17.71 -12.53 -20.19
N SER A 134 -18.48 -11.87 -19.30
CA SER A 134 -18.48 -12.20 -17.87
C SER A 134 -18.95 -13.65 -17.66
N LYS A 135 -18.32 -14.33 -16.70
CA LYS A 135 -18.68 -15.68 -16.29
C LYS A 135 -19.89 -15.70 -15.34
N GLU A 136 -20.30 -14.54 -14.84
CA GLU A 136 -21.45 -14.38 -13.95
C GLU A 136 -22.77 -14.59 -14.71
N ALA A 137 -23.81 -14.97 -13.96
CA ALA A 137 -25.11 -15.31 -14.52
C ALA A 137 -25.81 -14.10 -15.17
N ASP A 138 -25.63 -12.89 -14.62
CA ASP A 138 -26.29 -11.67 -15.08
C ASP A 138 -25.52 -10.90 -16.18
N LYS A 139 -24.34 -11.41 -16.57
CA LYS A 139 -23.45 -10.82 -17.58
C LYS A 139 -23.02 -9.39 -17.24
N LYS A 140 -22.66 -9.16 -15.99
CA LYS A 140 -22.06 -7.92 -15.53
C LYS A 140 -20.73 -8.17 -14.81
N ASP A 141 -19.96 -7.11 -14.66
CA ASP A 141 -18.81 -7.03 -13.77
C ASP A 141 -19.08 -5.98 -12.71
N GLU A 142 -18.68 -6.27 -11.47
CA GLU A 142 -18.69 -5.33 -10.35
C GLU A 142 -17.54 -4.32 -10.46
N THR A 143 -17.82 -3.09 -10.07
CA THR A 143 -16.90 -1.96 -10.16
C THR A 143 -17.00 -1.09 -8.92
N ILE A 144 -15.85 -0.58 -8.46
CA ILE A 144 -15.81 0.56 -7.55
C ILE A 144 -15.99 1.85 -8.35
N VAL A 145 -16.53 2.89 -7.71
CA VAL A 145 -16.74 4.19 -8.34
C VAL A 145 -15.74 5.20 -7.77
N PRO A 146 -14.78 5.71 -8.57
CA PRO A 146 -13.88 6.79 -8.17
C PRO A 146 -14.59 8.13 -8.03
N ALA A 147 -14.00 9.07 -7.28
CA ALA A 147 -14.58 10.39 -7.02
C ALA A 147 -14.77 11.24 -8.30
N ASP A 148 -13.96 10.97 -9.33
CA ASP A 148 -14.01 11.63 -10.62
C ASP A 148 -14.79 10.86 -11.69
N ALA A 149 -15.66 9.91 -11.30
CA ALA A 149 -16.50 9.15 -12.22
C ALA A 149 -17.52 10.01 -13.02
N TRP A 150 -17.67 11.29 -12.68
CA TRP A 150 -18.42 12.28 -13.45
C TRP A 150 -17.63 12.82 -14.66
N LYS A 151 -16.31 12.61 -14.71
CA LYS A 151 -15.48 12.89 -15.89
C LYS A 151 -15.70 11.82 -16.94
N LYS A 152 -15.53 12.21 -18.21
CA LYS A 152 -15.44 11.24 -19.30
C LYS A 152 -14.12 10.47 -19.17
N GLY A 153 -14.21 9.14 -19.15
CA GLY A 153 -13.06 8.23 -19.15
C GLY A 153 -12.38 8.10 -20.51
#